data_AF-A0A943A0A8-F1
#
_entry.id   AF-A0A943A0A8-F1
#
_cell.length_a   1.000
_cell.length_b   1.000
_cell.length_c   1.000
_cell.angle_alpha   90.00
_cell.angle_beta   90.00
_cell.angle_gamma   90.00
#
_symmetry.space_group_name_H-M   'P 1'
#
loop_
_entity.id
_entity.type
_entity.pdbx_description
1 polymer ?
#
loop_
_entity_poly.entity_id
_entity_poly.type
_entity_poly.pdbx_seq_one_letter_code
_entity_poly.pdbx_strand_id
1 'polypeptide(L)'
;MERCTLTQIPCREAIMEVVQSNKDRRSLQHTYELAELFQVACSSNEAFMELSEEDQERFWLITDALMMNDPEDLKRVHNLANYLMVKRIKDNAKVAEA
;
A
#
# COMPACT_ATOMS: atom_id res chain seq x y z
N MET A 1 15.70 -7.48 -14.01
CA MET A 1 16.02 -6.53 -12.92
C MET A 1 17.33 -6.95 -12.31
N GLU A 2 18.33 -6.10 -12.39
CA GLU A 2 19.58 -6.29 -11.66
C GLU A 2 19.27 -6.17 -10.15
N ARG A 3 19.57 -7.23 -9.40
CA ARG A 3 19.38 -7.26 -7.94
C ARG A 3 20.67 -6.83 -7.26
N CYS A 4 20.58 -6.08 -6.17
CA CYS A 4 21.76 -5.81 -5.36
C CYS A 4 22.34 -7.14 -4.86
N THR A 5 23.62 -7.40 -5.15
CA THR A 5 24.30 -8.65 -4.80
C THR A 5 24.39 -8.88 -3.28
N LEU A 6 24.29 -7.80 -2.49
CA LEU A 6 24.36 -7.84 -1.02
C LEU A 6 23.00 -8.06 -0.35
N THR A 7 21.89 -7.61 -0.96
CA THR A 7 20.57 -7.57 -0.28
C THR A 7 19.45 -8.27 -1.03
N GLN A 8 19.69 -8.75 -2.26
CA GLN A 8 18.70 -9.43 -3.13
C GLN A 8 17.44 -8.60 -3.45
N ILE A 9 17.36 -7.34 -3.02
CA ILE A 9 16.32 -6.38 -3.35
C ILE A 9 16.71 -5.54 -4.58
N PRO A 10 15.74 -4.98 -5.32
CA PRO A 10 16.04 -4.07 -6.43
C PRO A 10 16.90 -2.87 -5.98
N CYS A 11 17.94 -2.56 -6.74
CA CYS A 11 18.73 -1.34 -6.54
C CYS A 11 17.89 -0.09 -6.80
N ARG A 12 18.32 1.07 -6.28
CA ARG A 12 17.68 2.36 -6.55
C ARG A 12 17.51 2.62 -8.05
N GLU A 13 18.52 2.30 -8.86
CA GLU A 13 18.48 2.44 -10.32
C GLU A 13 17.36 1.59 -10.95
N ALA A 14 17.24 0.32 -10.57
CA ALA A 14 16.17 -0.55 -11.06
C ALA A 14 14.77 -0.05 -10.64
N ILE A 15 14.63 0.50 -9.43
CA ILE A 15 13.38 1.12 -8.98
C ILE A 15 13.05 2.34 -9.85
N MET A 16 14.03 3.23 -10.06
CA MET A 16 13.86 4.43 -10.89
C MET A 16 13.48 4.07 -12.32
N GLU A 17 14.10 3.04 -12.91
CA GLU A 17 13.77 2.56 -14.25
C GLU A 17 12.31 2.09 -14.35
N VAL A 18 11.85 1.28 -13.39
CA VAL A 18 10.45 0.81 -13.35
C VAL A 18 9.48 2.00 -13.24
N VAL A 19 9.74 2.94 -12.32
CA VAL A 19 8.90 4.14 -12.14
C VAL A 19 8.88 5.00 -13.40
N GLN A 20 10.02 5.23 -14.05
CA GLN A 20 10.10 6.04 -15.28
C GLN A 20 9.43 5.36 -16.48
N SER A 21 9.50 4.03 -16.54
CA SER A 21 8.88 3.23 -17.61
C SER A 21 7.35 3.17 -17.46
N ASN A 22 6.82 3.30 -16.24
CA ASN A 22 5.38 3.33 -15.98
C ASN A 22 4.75 4.60 -16.54
N LYS A 23 3.82 4.44 -17.48
CA LYS A 23 3.09 5.55 -18.12
C LYS A 23 1.67 5.72 -17.60
N ASP A 24 1.21 4.84 -16.72
CA ASP A 24 -0.13 4.94 -16.14
C ASP A 24 -0.15 5.97 -15.01
N ARG A 25 -0.90 7.06 -15.22
CA ARG A 25 -0.96 8.19 -14.28
C ARG A 25 -1.48 7.79 -12.90
N ARG A 26 -2.48 6.90 -12.82
CA ARG A 26 -3.07 6.48 -11.53
C ARG A 26 -2.08 5.62 -10.76
N SER A 27 -1.42 4.70 -11.44
CA SER A 27 -0.35 3.87 -10.88
C SER A 27 0.80 4.73 -10.36
N LEU A 28 1.22 5.76 -11.10
CA LEU A 28 2.24 6.71 -10.65
C LEU A 28 1.80 7.50 -9.42
N GLN A 29 0.55 7.96 -9.39
CA GLN A 29 -0.01 8.66 -8.23
C GLN A 29 0.02 7.76 -6.98
N HIS A 30 -0.49 6.53 -7.09
CA HIS A 30 -0.45 5.59 -5.97
C HIS A 30 0.97 5.23 -5.56
N THR A 31 1.90 5.14 -6.52
CA THR A 31 3.32 4.92 -6.23
C THR A 31 3.89 6.08 -5.40
N TYR A 32 3.55 7.33 -5.73
CA TYR A 32 3.96 8.50 -4.96
C TYR A 32 3.37 8.46 -3.54
N GLU A 33 2.06 8.23 -3.40
CA GLU A 33 1.36 8.18 -2.11
C GLU A 33 1.96 7.09 -1.20
N LEU A 34 2.25 5.91 -1.76
CA LEU A 34 2.93 4.83 -1.04
C LEU A 34 4.36 5.20 -0.66
N ALA A 35 5.14 5.78 -1.58
CA ALA A 35 6.52 6.16 -1.30
C ALA A 35 6.62 7.21 -0.17
N GLU A 36 5.71 8.19 -0.16
CA GLU A 36 5.61 9.22 0.88
C GLU A 36 5.23 8.60 2.24
N LEU A 37 4.22 7.72 2.26
CA LEU A 37 3.82 7.01 3.48
C LEU A 37 4.97 6.20 4.08
N PHE A 38 5.63 5.37 3.27
CA PHE A 38 6.75 4.54 3.72
C PHE A 38 7.96 5.40 4.12
N GLN A 39 8.20 6.53 3.46
CA GLN A 39 9.27 7.45 3.84
C GLN A 39 9.08 7.99 5.26
N VAL A 40 7.86 8.45 5.59
CA VAL A 40 7.56 8.98 6.93
C VAL A 40 7.55 7.85 7.96
N ALA A 41 6.78 6.79 7.69
CA ALA A 41 6.60 5.66 8.59
C ALA A 41 7.91 4.95 8.98
N CYS A 42 8.87 4.86 8.06
CA CYS A 42 10.16 4.20 8.30
C CYS A 42 11.27 5.16 8.76
N SER A 43 11.00 6.45 8.96
CA SER A 43 12.02 7.43 9.32
C SER A 43 12.40 7.40 10.81
N SER A 44 11.40 7.34 11.69
CA SER A 44 11.57 7.07 13.13
C SER A 44 10.23 6.64 13.74
N ASN A 45 10.27 6.11 14.97
CA ASN A 45 9.05 5.75 15.69
C ASN A 45 8.21 6.99 16.00
N GLU A 46 8.82 8.12 16.34
CA GLU A 46 8.12 9.38 16.60
C GLU A 46 7.36 9.85 15.36
N ALA A 47 8.02 9.87 14.19
CA ALA A 47 7.38 10.25 12.93
C ALA A 47 6.25 9.29 12.53
N PHE A 48 6.40 7.99 12.80
CA PHE A 48 5.33 7.02 12.61
C PHE A 48 4.11 7.33 13.50
N MET A 49 4.33 7.65 14.77
CA MET A 49 3.25 7.97 15.72
C MET A 49 2.52 9.29 15.40
N GLU A 50 3.14 10.18 14.63
CA GLU A 50 2.52 11.42 14.14
C GLU A 50 1.60 11.21 12.93
N LEU A 51 1.65 10.05 12.28
CA LEU A 51 0.72 9.70 11.19
C LEU A 51 -0.71 9.56 11.72
N SER A 52 -1.68 9.81 10.84
CA SER A 52 -3.08 9.52 11.14
C SER A 52 -3.27 8.03 11.43
N GLU A 53 -4.25 7.67 12.27
CA GLU A 53 -4.60 6.26 12.52
C GLU A 53 -4.88 5.51 11.21
N GLU A 54 -5.55 6.17 10.26
CA GLU A 54 -5.81 5.63 8.93
C GLU A 54 -4.53 5.29 8.16
N ASP A 55 -3.51 6.15 8.23
CA ASP A 55 -2.24 5.93 7.54
C ASP A 55 -1.35 4.92 8.25
N GLN A 56 -1.40 4.84 9.58
CA GLN A 56 -0.75 3.79 10.36
C GLN A 56 -1.33 2.40 9.97
N GLU A 57 -2.66 2.27 9.93
CA GLU A 57 -3.33 1.03 9.53
C GLU A 57 -3.06 0.67 8.07
N ARG A 58 -3.05 1.67 7.17
CA ARG A 58 -2.64 1.46 5.77
C ARG A 58 -1.22 0.92 5.68
N PHE A 59 -0.27 1.52 6.40
CA PHE A 59 1.12 1.11 6.39
C PHE A 59 1.27 -0.37 6.76
N TRP A 60 0.61 -0.81 7.83
CA TRP A 60 0.63 -2.21 8.27
C TRP A 60 -0.02 -3.13 7.24
N LEU A 61 -1.21 -2.79 6.75
CA LEU A 61 -1.92 -3.61 5.76
C LEU A 61 -1.11 -3.81 4.47
N ILE A 62 -0.44 -2.77 3.99
CA ILE A 62 0.41 -2.85 2.79
C ILE A 62 1.65 -3.69 3.08
N THR A 63 2.30 -3.49 4.23
CA THR A 63 3.48 -4.26 4.64
C THR A 63 3.14 -5.75 4.74
N ASP A 64 2.02 -6.09 5.37
CA ASP A 64 1.54 -7.47 5.47
C ASP A 64 1.28 -8.06 4.08
N ALA A 65 0.62 -7.31 3.19
CA ALA A 65 0.35 -7.76 1.83
C ALA A 65 1.63 -8.04 1.02
N LEU A 66 2.70 -7.26 1.23
CA LEU A 66 4.00 -7.47 0.59
C LEU A 66 4.74 -8.69 1.15
N MET A 67 4.47 -9.07 2.40
CA MET A 67 5.10 -10.20 3.10
C MET A 67 4.33 -11.51 2.95
N MET A 68 3.05 -11.44 2.58
CA MET A 68 2.20 -12.60 2.30
C MET A 68 2.68 -13.31 1.02
N ASN A 69 3.08 -14.57 1.15
CA ASN A 69 3.55 -15.39 0.04
C ASN A 69 2.57 -16.51 -0.34
N ASP A 70 1.45 -16.64 0.39
CA ASP A 70 0.40 -17.61 0.09
C ASP A 70 -0.73 -16.98 -0.74
N PRO A 71 -1.00 -17.47 -1.96
CA PRO A 71 -2.04 -16.91 -2.82
C PRO A 71 -3.47 -17.05 -2.28
N GLU A 72 -3.74 -18.04 -1.43
CA GLU A 72 -5.07 -18.25 -0.85
C GLU A 72 -5.33 -17.25 0.27
N ASP A 73 -4.32 -16.96 1.09
CA ASP A 73 -4.41 -15.93 2.12
C ASP A 73 -4.56 -14.52 1.50
N LEU A 74 -3.81 -14.22 0.43
CA LEU A 74 -3.99 -12.98 -0.33
C LEU A 74 -5.43 -12.81 -0.85
N LYS A 75 -6.05 -13.88 -1.37
CA LYS A 75 -7.45 -13.86 -1.83
C LYS A 75 -8.42 -13.60 -0.68
N ARG A 76 -8.20 -14.21 0.49
CA ARG A 76 -9.06 -14.03 1.67
C ARG A 76 -9.04 -12.57 2.14
N VAL A 77 -7.85 -11.99 2.25
CA VAL A 77 -7.69 -10.58 2.63
C VAL A 77 -8.35 -9.67 1.60
N HIS A 78 -8.13 -9.92 0.30
CA HIS A 78 -8.77 -9.16 -0.77
C HIS A 78 -10.31 -9.24 -0.72
N ASN A 79 -10.86 -10.42 -0.50
CA ASN A 79 -12.30 -10.62 -0.39
C ASN A 79 -12.90 -9.90 0.82
N LEU A 80 -12.21 -9.92 1.96
CA LEU A 80 -12.62 -9.19 3.16
C LEU A 80 -12.61 -7.67 2.91
N ALA A 81 -11.53 -7.14 2.32
CA ALA A 81 -11.41 -5.73 1.98
C ALA A 81 -12.55 -5.29 1.04
N ASN A 82 -12.84 -6.07 0.00
CA ASN A 82 -13.95 -5.81 -0.92
C ASN A 82 -15.30 -5.81 -0.20
N TYR A 83 -15.54 -6.80 0.68
CA TYR A 83 -16.77 -6.87 1.46
C TYR A 83 -16.97 -5.62 2.33
N LEU A 84 -15.93 -5.19 3.05
CA LEU A 84 -15.98 -4.00 3.91
C LEU A 84 -16.25 -2.73 3.11
N MET A 85 -15.64 -2.58 1.93
CA MET A 85 -15.87 -1.44 1.04
C MET A 85 -17.32 -1.40 0.54
N VAL A 86 -17.84 -2.53 0.05
CA VAL A 86 -19.23 -2.64 -0.41
C VAL A 86 -20.21 -2.40 0.72
N LYS A 87 -19.95 -2.93 1.91
CA LYS A 87 -20.78 -2.70 3.09
C LYS A 87 -20.85 -1.21 3.45
N ARG A 88 -19.71 -0.52 3.50
CA ARG A 88 -19.65 0.93 3.79
C ARG A 88 -20.44 1.76 2.78
N ILE A 89 -20.35 1.42 1.49
CA ILE A 89 -21.12 2.10 0.44
C ILE A 89 -22.63 1.92 0.67
N LYS A 90 -23.06 0.69 0.97
CA LYS A 90 -24.48 0.40 1.26
C LYS A 90 -24.98 1.11 2.50
N ASP A 91 -24.19 1.14 3.57
CA ASP A 91 -24.56 1.79 4.83
C ASP A 91 -24.68 3.31 4.62
N ASN A 92 -23.76 3.93 3.89
CA ASN A 92 -23.82 5.36 3.55
C ASN A 92 -25.03 5.71 2.67
N ALA A 93 -25.42 4.84 1.72
CA ALA A 93 -26.60 5.05 0.89
C ALA A 93 -27.89 5.06 1.72
N LYS A 94 -28.02 4.15 2.69
CA LYS A 94 -29.19 4.10 3.59
C LYS A 94 -29.32 5.34 4.48
N VAL A 95 -28.19 5.91 4.91
CA VAL A 95 -28.19 7.15 5.70
C VAL A 95 -28.62 8.35 4.83
N ALA A 96 -28.32 8.35 3.54
CA ALA A 96 -28.72 9.43 2.63
C ALA A 96 -30.20 9.39 2.22
N GLU A 97 -30.86 8.24 2.35
CA GLU A 97 -32.29 8.05 2.04
C GLU A 97 -33.23 8.29 3.25
N ALA A 98 -32.68 8.44 4.46
CA ALA A 98 -33.41 8.63 5.72
C ALA A 98 -33.46 10.11 6.15
#